data_AF-A0A257LXK4-F1
#
_entry.id   AF-A0A257LXK4-F1
#
_cell.length_a   1.000
_cell.length_b   1.000
_cell.length_c   1.000
_cell.angle_alpha   90.00
_cell.angle_beta   90.00
_cell.angle_gamma   90.00
#
_symmetry.space_group_name_H-M   'P 1'
#
loop_
_entity.id
_entity.type
_entity.pdbx_description
1 polymer ?
#
loop_
_entity_poly.entity_id
_entity_poly.type
_entity_poly.pdbx_seq_one_letter_code
_entity_poly.pdbx_strand_id
1 'polypeptide(L)'
;LSDTAALVLSGGTLNLNAGLHTEGVASTSLTAGTSSFVTRTAGAAVLQMGVITNNTGATIDFGAPNIATTDNLNNAIGILGTWATVNNGADFAVNSTNTVGGLITAPAYTDVTRLNDGTQVIADSAASFVRIIEGTGSAANITLGAATTSSAGLNQSTVGGASAAVIDPAGQTLATNSILVGTGAGSLTIGTGTNNGSLSALTAGGDLVVNPSSATSLAVNSSIIDNTSSTLTMSGTGTLALNGNNTYSGGTNLIAGTLQLGSSTALGSGTLTITGGSLNSGVTNLVNTNVNAQAWNGNFTFVGSQNLNLGTGAVTTNGARTVTVSAGTLTVGGSFTPSGTAGSHLTKLGAGTLVLNGATALGNNGIIVNGGITRFGGTMTTNAAVAGAAGNTFRVGNLANASAAFVQTGGSITLSVNDVDGMNLGNAASASGAFGSLTIAGGTFTAPRINVGGSGTASG
;
A
#
# COMPACT_ATOMS: atom_id res chain seq x y z
N LEU A 1 3.60 7.07 -34.33
CA LEU A 1 3.25 5.70 -33.93
C LEU A 1 2.39 5.13 -35.06
N SER A 2 2.10 3.83 -35.08
CA SER A 2 1.12 3.35 -36.06
C SER A 2 -0.26 3.50 -35.43
N ASP A 3 -1.19 4.14 -36.15
CA ASP A 3 -2.57 4.38 -35.70
C ASP A 3 -3.33 3.09 -35.33
N THR A 4 -2.83 1.92 -35.75
CA THR A 4 -3.42 0.60 -35.46
C THR A 4 -2.69 -0.19 -34.38
N ALA A 5 -1.54 0.27 -33.88
CA ALA A 5 -0.75 -0.43 -32.89
C ALA A 5 -1.12 -0.03 -31.45
N ALA A 6 -0.94 -0.95 -30.51
CA ALA A 6 -1.05 -0.65 -29.08
C ALA A 6 0.22 0.03 -28.57
N LEU A 7 0.05 1.05 -27.73
CA LEU A 7 1.13 1.69 -26.97
C LEU A 7 1.30 0.96 -25.63
N VAL A 8 2.50 0.49 -25.34
CA VAL A 8 2.82 -0.08 -24.02
C VAL A 8 3.74 0.86 -23.28
N LEU A 9 3.25 1.43 -22.18
CA LEU A 9 4.03 2.31 -21.31
C LEU A 9 4.55 1.48 -20.14
N SER A 10 5.86 1.25 -20.12
CA SER A 10 6.54 0.45 -19.09
C SER A 10 7.27 1.30 -18.05
N GLY A 11 6.70 2.47 -17.73
CA GLY A 11 7.32 3.51 -16.93
C GLY A 11 8.08 4.56 -17.75
N GLY A 12 8.71 5.51 -17.06
CA GLY A 12 9.53 6.56 -17.67
C GLY A 12 8.70 7.67 -18.35
N THR A 13 9.35 8.49 -19.18
CA THR A 13 8.73 9.67 -19.79
C THR A 13 8.56 9.51 -21.29
N LEU A 14 7.31 9.62 -21.77
CA LEU A 14 6.98 9.86 -23.16
C LEU A 14 6.83 11.37 -23.38
N ASN A 15 7.76 11.96 -24.13
CA ASN A 15 7.76 13.39 -24.39
C ASN A 15 7.27 13.71 -25.80
N LEU A 16 6.17 14.45 -25.89
CA LEU A 16 5.63 15.02 -27.11
C LEU A 16 6.45 16.28 -27.45
N ASN A 17 7.50 16.11 -28.26
CA ASN A 17 8.39 17.20 -28.66
C ASN A 17 7.92 17.88 -29.96
N ALA A 18 7.51 19.14 -29.85
CA ALA A 18 7.17 20.02 -30.98
C ALA A 18 6.02 19.52 -31.90
N GLY A 19 5.64 20.33 -32.87
CA GLY A 19 4.60 19.99 -33.85
C GLY A 19 3.16 20.32 -33.43
N LEU A 20 2.26 20.14 -34.40
CA LEU A 20 0.80 20.41 -34.29
C LEU A 20 -0.04 19.15 -34.54
N HIS A 21 0.61 18.00 -34.71
CA HIS A 21 -0.05 16.77 -35.13
C HIS A 21 -0.75 16.09 -33.97
N THR A 22 -1.84 15.40 -34.29
CA THR A 22 -2.46 14.44 -33.39
C THR A 22 -1.88 13.07 -33.71
N GLU A 23 -1.29 12.42 -32.72
CA GLU A 23 -0.68 11.09 -32.86
C GLU A 23 -1.64 10.05 -32.27
N GLY A 24 -2.03 9.06 -33.07
CA GLY A 24 -3.02 8.05 -32.68
C GLY A 24 -2.40 6.70 -32.34
N VAL A 25 -2.96 6.03 -31.34
CA VAL A 25 -2.72 4.60 -31.09
C VAL A 25 -4.05 3.90 -30.86
N ALA A 26 -4.10 2.59 -31.17
CA ALA A 26 -5.34 1.83 -31.06
C ALA A 26 -5.78 1.63 -29.59
N SER A 27 -4.81 1.49 -28.69
CA SER A 27 -5.02 1.36 -27.24
C SER A 27 -3.73 1.65 -26.50
N THR A 28 -3.83 1.86 -25.20
CA THR A 28 -2.67 1.98 -24.32
C THR A 28 -2.74 0.97 -23.18
N SER A 29 -1.61 0.37 -22.84
CA SER A 29 -1.47 -0.48 -21.65
C SER A 29 -0.37 0.06 -20.76
N LEU A 30 -0.64 0.21 -19.46
CA LEU A 30 0.34 0.58 -18.45
C LEU A 30 0.92 -0.70 -17.82
N THR A 31 2.23 -0.89 -17.86
CA THR A 31 2.85 -2.08 -17.25
C THR A 31 2.71 -2.03 -15.73
N ALA A 32 2.32 -3.17 -15.13
CA ALA A 32 2.10 -3.29 -13.70
C ALA A 32 3.28 -2.77 -12.87
N GLY A 33 2.99 -2.01 -11.81
CA GLY A 33 3.99 -1.45 -10.90
C GLY A 33 4.90 -0.36 -11.47
N THR A 34 4.61 0.17 -12.67
CA THR A 34 5.42 1.22 -13.29
C THR A 34 4.73 2.58 -13.21
N SER A 35 5.53 3.66 -13.13
CA SER A 35 5.03 5.03 -13.20
C SER A 35 5.48 5.67 -14.51
N SER A 36 4.51 6.03 -15.34
CA SER A 36 4.72 6.68 -16.63
C SER A 36 4.37 8.16 -16.58
N PHE A 37 5.05 8.94 -17.41
CA PHE A 37 4.83 10.37 -17.54
C PHE A 37 4.63 10.71 -19.01
N VAL A 38 3.58 11.44 -19.34
CA VAL A 38 3.39 12.03 -20.66
C VAL A 38 3.62 13.52 -20.51
N THR A 39 4.59 14.06 -21.23
CA THR A 39 4.93 15.48 -21.17
C THR A 39 4.84 16.12 -22.55
N ARG A 40 4.66 17.44 -22.59
CA ARG A 40 4.82 18.23 -23.82
C ARG A 40 5.70 19.44 -23.52
N THR A 41 6.92 19.43 -24.02
CA THR A 41 7.91 20.51 -23.79
C THR A 41 7.69 21.71 -24.72
N ALA A 42 7.14 21.48 -25.93
CA ALA A 42 6.83 22.52 -26.91
C ALA A 42 5.76 22.05 -27.91
N GLY A 43 5.12 22.99 -28.60
CA GLY A 43 4.11 22.70 -29.63
C GLY A 43 2.70 22.46 -29.07
N ALA A 44 1.82 21.94 -29.93
CA ALA A 44 0.41 21.70 -29.63
C ALA A 44 -0.02 20.25 -29.94
N ALA A 45 0.93 19.32 -30.06
CA ALA A 45 0.64 17.91 -30.32
C ALA A 45 -0.24 17.31 -29.21
N VAL A 46 -1.10 16.37 -29.61
CA VAL A 46 -2.02 15.64 -28.72
C VAL A 46 -1.88 14.14 -29.00
N LEU A 47 -1.71 13.35 -27.95
CA LEU A 47 -1.68 11.89 -28.03
C LEU A 47 -3.09 11.30 -27.84
N GLN A 48 -3.63 10.62 -28.86
CA GLN A 48 -4.88 9.86 -28.72
C GLN A 48 -4.55 8.46 -28.24
N MET A 49 -4.89 8.17 -26.98
CA MET A 49 -4.43 6.95 -26.30
C MET A 49 -5.40 5.76 -26.43
N GLY A 50 -6.57 5.98 -27.02
CA GLY A 50 -7.67 5.02 -27.03
C GLY A 50 -8.08 4.61 -25.61
N VAL A 51 -8.47 3.35 -25.45
CA VAL A 51 -8.67 2.75 -24.12
C VAL A 51 -7.30 2.51 -23.46
N ILE A 52 -7.11 3.10 -22.29
CA ILE A 52 -6.01 2.89 -21.38
C ILE A 52 -6.38 1.75 -20.42
N THR A 53 -5.63 0.65 -20.51
CA THR A 53 -5.70 -0.47 -19.58
C THR A 53 -4.70 -0.25 -18.45
N ASN A 54 -5.21 0.01 -17.25
CA ASN A 54 -4.40 0.16 -16.05
C ASN A 54 -4.16 -1.19 -15.37
N ASN A 55 -2.93 -1.72 -15.44
CA ASN A 55 -2.56 -2.92 -14.69
C ASN A 55 -2.22 -2.57 -13.23
N THR A 56 -2.29 -3.56 -12.34
CA THR A 56 -2.13 -3.36 -10.89
C THR A 56 -0.88 -2.56 -10.52
N GLY A 57 -1.08 -1.49 -9.73
CA GLY A 57 0.00 -0.62 -9.24
C GLY A 57 0.66 0.25 -10.30
N ALA A 58 0.19 0.25 -11.55
CA ALA A 58 0.67 1.18 -12.56
C ALA A 58 0.04 2.57 -12.35
N THR A 59 0.80 3.61 -12.69
CA THR A 59 0.33 4.99 -12.66
C THR A 59 0.77 5.72 -13.91
N ILE A 60 0.02 6.75 -14.29
CA ILE A 60 0.39 7.69 -15.33
C ILE A 60 0.13 9.11 -14.85
N ASP A 61 1.07 10.00 -15.14
CA ASP A 61 0.87 11.43 -14.97
C ASP A 61 0.98 12.17 -16.32
N PHE A 62 0.02 13.06 -16.56
CA PHE A 62 0.02 13.96 -17.70
C PHE A 62 0.57 15.31 -17.24
N GLY A 63 1.79 15.66 -17.65
CA GLY A 63 2.50 16.84 -17.13
C GLY A 63 1.81 18.18 -17.39
N ALA A 64 0.81 18.22 -18.27
CA ALA A 64 -0.04 19.38 -18.55
C ALA A 64 -1.44 18.91 -19.02
N PRO A 65 -2.49 19.73 -18.92
CA PRO A 65 -3.81 19.36 -19.41
C PRO A 65 -3.84 19.42 -20.94
N ASN A 66 -4.77 18.70 -21.54
CA ASN A 66 -5.05 18.73 -22.98
C ASN A 66 -3.86 18.29 -23.86
N ILE A 67 -2.95 17.46 -23.34
CA ILE A 67 -1.85 16.86 -24.10
C ILE A 67 -2.18 15.45 -24.59
N ALA A 68 -3.25 14.85 -24.08
CA ALA A 68 -3.71 13.53 -24.46
C ALA A 68 -5.25 13.45 -24.42
N THR A 69 -5.80 12.50 -25.17
CA THR A 69 -7.20 12.06 -25.07
C THR A 69 -7.28 10.59 -24.72
N THR A 70 -8.44 10.16 -24.21
CA THR A 70 -8.70 8.75 -23.90
C THR A 70 -10.15 8.38 -24.16
N ASP A 71 -10.36 7.09 -24.39
CA ASP A 71 -11.69 6.49 -24.49
C ASP A 71 -12.22 5.97 -23.15
N ASN A 72 -11.39 5.98 -22.10
CA ASN A 72 -11.86 5.69 -20.75
C ASN A 72 -12.84 6.76 -20.30
N LEU A 73 -14.00 6.32 -19.81
CA LEU A 73 -14.93 7.18 -19.10
C LEU A 73 -14.41 7.44 -17.68
N ASN A 74 -14.88 8.53 -17.09
CA ASN A 74 -14.70 8.75 -15.66
C ASN A 74 -15.44 7.67 -14.89
N ASN A 75 -14.85 7.23 -13.79
CA ASN A 75 -15.45 6.27 -12.87
C ASN A 75 -16.62 6.92 -12.08
N ALA A 76 -17.24 6.14 -11.19
CA ALA A 76 -18.37 6.58 -10.38
C ALA A 76 -18.08 7.78 -9.46
N ILE A 77 -16.80 8.11 -9.24
CA ILE A 77 -16.38 9.24 -8.41
C ILE A 77 -15.97 10.47 -9.23
N GLY A 78 -16.13 10.42 -10.56
CA GLY A 78 -15.93 11.57 -11.46
C GLY A 78 -14.50 11.80 -11.94
N ILE A 79 -13.60 10.82 -11.77
CA ILE A 79 -12.21 10.87 -12.29
C ILE A 79 -11.90 9.65 -13.16
N LEU A 80 -10.85 9.69 -13.98
CA LEU A 80 -10.42 8.51 -14.77
C LEU A 80 -10.07 7.30 -13.87
N GLY A 81 -9.52 7.61 -12.71
CA GLY A 81 -9.15 6.67 -11.67
C GLY A 81 -7.94 7.15 -10.91
N THR A 82 -7.65 6.46 -9.82
CA THR A 82 -6.55 6.82 -8.89
C THR A 82 -5.16 6.66 -9.51
N TRP A 83 -5.09 5.96 -10.64
CA TRP A 83 -3.91 5.68 -11.43
C TRP A 83 -3.51 6.84 -12.36
N ALA A 84 -4.37 7.86 -12.53
CA ALA A 84 -4.14 8.96 -13.46
C ALA A 84 -4.16 10.33 -12.76
N THR A 85 -3.09 11.09 -12.95
CA THR A 85 -3.00 12.50 -12.54
C THR A 85 -2.66 13.41 -13.72
N VAL A 86 -2.87 14.70 -13.53
CA VAL A 86 -2.47 15.75 -14.48
C VAL A 86 -1.73 16.86 -13.73
N ASN A 87 -1.06 17.73 -14.47
CA ASN A 87 -0.29 18.86 -13.93
C ASN A 87 0.87 18.39 -13.03
N ASN A 88 1.61 17.35 -13.44
CA ASN A 88 2.74 16.82 -12.66
C ASN A 88 2.31 16.29 -11.28
N GLY A 89 1.16 15.63 -11.22
CA GLY A 89 0.58 15.09 -9.98
C GLY A 89 -0.13 16.12 -9.11
N ALA A 90 -0.34 17.34 -9.59
CA ALA A 90 -1.04 18.39 -8.82
C ALA A 90 -2.57 18.21 -8.83
N ASP A 91 -3.12 17.47 -9.80
CA ASP A 91 -4.56 17.25 -9.95
C ASP A 91 -4.87 15.79 -10.31
N PHE A 92 -6.07 15.32 -9.96
CA PHE A 92 -6.61 14.10 -10.57
C PHE A 92 -6.90 14.34 -12.05
N ALA A 93 -6.75 13.30 -12.86
CA ALA A 93 -7.10 13.36 -14.26
C ALA A 93 -8.58 12.99 -14.49
N VAL A 94 -9.25 13.75 -15.36
CA VAL A 94 -10.60 13.47 -15.86
C VAL A 94 -10.61 13.44 -17.38
N ASN A 95 -11.50 12.62 -17.94
CA ASN A 95 -11.98 12.79 -19.29
C ASN A 95 -12.98 13.95 -19.31
N SER A 96 -12.63 15.05 -19.98
CA SER A 96 -13.35 16.33 -19.92
C SER A 96 -14.79 16.27 -20.44
N THR A 97 -15.08 15.36 -21.37
CA THR A 97 -16.41 15.17 -21.95
C THR A 97 -17.14 13.98 -21.36
N ASN A 98 -16.43 13.13 -20.60
CA ASN A 98 -16.91 11.82 -20.15
C ASN A 98 -17.50 11.00 -21.30
N THR A 99 -16.86 11.06 -22.47
CA THR A 99 -17.18 10.30 -23.67
C THR A 99 -15.90 9.81 -24.34
N VAL A 100 -16.02 8.87 -25.27
CA VAL A 100 -14.90 8.40 -26.11
C VAL A 100 -14.16 9.60 -26.73
N GLY A 101 -12.82 9.54 -26.73
CA GLY A 101 -11.94 10.57 -27.31
C GLY A 101 -11.85 11.89 -26.55
N GLY A 102 -12.36 11.99 -25.33
CA GLY A 102 -12.31 13.23 -24.55
C GLY A 102 -10.89 13.61 -24.10
N LEU A 103 -10.64 14.91 -23.97
CA LEU A 103 -9.35 15.44 -23.50
C LEU A 103 -9.13 15.09 -22.03
N ILE A 104 -7.88 14.75 -21.70
CA ILE A 104 -7.45 14.54 -20.33
C ILE A 104 -7.09 15.89 -19.70
N THR A 105 -7.79 16.25 -18.64
CA THR A 105 -7.65 17.54 -17.93
C THR A 105 -7.87 17.37 -16.42
N ALA A 106 -7.78 18.46 -15.67
CA ALA A 106 -8.16 18.50 -14.25
C ALA A 106 -9.69 18.70 -14.11
N PRO A 107 -10.33 18.21 -13.03
CA PRO A 107 -11.74 18.49 -12.77
C PRO A 107 -11.96 19.98 -12.52
N ALA A 108 -13.21 20.43 -12.68
CA ALA A 108 -13.60 21.77 -12.26
C ALA A 108 -13.68 21.82 -10.72
N TYR A 109 -13.00 22.78 -10.11
CA TYR A 109 -12.96 22.94 -8.66
C TYR A 109 -13.74 24.16 -8.18
N THR A 110 -14.35 24.03 -7.00
CA THR A 110 -14.72 25.14 -6.14
C THR A 110 -13.55 25.39 -5.17
N ASP A 111 -12.99 26.59 -5.19
CA ASP A 111 -11.83 26.92 -4.36
C ASP A 111 -12.24 27.29 -2.93
N VAL A 112 -11.48 26.79 -1.96
CA VAL A 112 -11.51 27.21 -0.55
C VAL A 112 -10.12 27.70 -0.18
N THR A 113 -10.02 28.91 0.35
CA THR A 113 -8.74 29.48 0.79
C THR A 113 -8.42 29.05 2.22
N ARG A 114 -7.17 28.62 2.48
CA ARG A 114 -6.69 28.22 3.83
C ARG A 114 -6.18 29.38 4.70
N LEU A 115 -5.85 30.52 4.06
CA LEU A 115 -5.49 31.77 4.72
C LEU A 115 -6.60 32.76 4.39
N ASN A 116 -7.37 33.14 5.39
CA ASN A 116 -8.51 34.03 5.22
C ASN A 116 -8.86 34.64 6.58
N ASP A 117 -9.02 35.96 6.62
CA ASP A 117 -9.49 36.67 7.83
C ASP A 117 -11.02 36.49 8.07
N GLY A 118 -11.73 35.94 7.07
CA GLY A 118 -13.13 35.52 7.16
C GLY A 118 -13.33 34.01 7.37
N THR A 119 -14.52 33.50 7.09
CA THR A 119 -14.87 32.09 7.29
C THR A 119 -14.33 31.20 6.18
N GLN A 120 -13.65 30.12 6.55
CA GLN A 120 -13.15 29.09 5.63
C GLN A 120 -14.04 27.85 5.77
N VAL A 121 -14.89 27.61 4.78
CA VAL A 121 -15.95 26.58 4.86
C VAL A 121 -15.94 25.74 3.60
N ILE A 122 -15.94 24.43 3.76
CA ILE A 122 -16.30 23.50 2.68
C ILE A 122 -17.83 23.46 2.63
N ALA A 123 -18.41 23.98 1.55
CA ALA A 123 -19.85 23.93 1.33
C ALA A 123 -20.30 22.51 0.97
N ASP A 124 -21.51 22.14 1.39
CA ASP A 124 -22.12 20.85 1.04
C ASP A 124 -22.55 20.82 -0.43
N SER A 125 -21.82 20.06 -1.25
CA SER A 125 -22.14 19.83 -2.65
C SER A 125 -21.50 18.53 -3.14
N ALA A 126 -22.28 17.45 -3.15
CA ALA A 126 -21.85 16.12 -3.59
C ALA A 126 -21.26 16.07 -5.02
N ALA A 127 -21.63 17.03 -5.88
CA ALA A 127 -21.13 17.11 -7.26
C ALA A 127 -19.84 17.93 -7.41
N SER A 128 -19.50 18.76 -6.41
CA SER A 128 -18.36 19.67 -6.51
C SER A 128 -17.07 19.00 -6.06
N PHE A 129 -16.03 19.11 -6.88
CA PHE A 129 -14.67 18.97 -6.38
C PHE A 129 -14.28 20.26 -5.66
N VAL A 130 -13.63 20.13 -4.51
CA VAL A 130 -13.15 21.26 -3.73
C VAL A 130 -11.65 21.29 -3.78
N ARG A 131 -11.07 22.46 -4.05
CA ARG A 131 -9.63 22.65 -4.04
C ARG A 131 -9.26 23.65 -2.96
N ILE A 132 -8.39 23.21 -2.06
CA ILE A 132 -7.81 24.06 -1.03
C ILE A 132 -6.62 24.77 -1.66
N ILE A 133 -6.70 26.09 -1.73
CA ILE A 133 -5.66 26.95 -2.30
C ILE A 133 -5.11 27.91 -1.24
N GLU A 134 -3.99 28.55 -1.56
CA GLU A 134 -3.52 29.65 -0.73
C GLU A 134 -4.48 30.83 -0.83
N GLY A 135 -4.67 31.50 0.29
CA GLY A 135 -5.37 32.79 0.31
C GLY A 135 -4.47 33.89 0.87
N THR A 136 -5.09 34.90 1.42
CA THR A 136 -4.42 36.01 2.11
C THR A 136 -5.03 36.17 3.50
N GLY A 137 -4.22 36.58 4.47
CA GLY A 137 -4.67 36.78 5.85
C GLY A 137 -4.19 35.69 6.80
N SER A 138 -4.93 35.49 7.88
CA SER A 138 -4.54 34.62 8.99
C SER A 138 -4.82 33.15 8.73
N ALA A 139 -3.97 32.27 9.27
CA ALA A 139 -4.22 30.84 9.25
C ALA A 139 -5.34 30.48 10.24
N ALA A 140 -6.33 29.72 9.77
CA ALA A 140 -7.37 29.14 10.58
C ALA A 140 -7.77 27.76 10.03
N ASN A 141 -8.51 26.99 10.81
CA ASN A 141 -9.02 25.70 10.33
C ASN A 141 -10.17 25.91 9.35
N ILE A 142 -10.24 25.06 8.34
CA ILE A 142 -11.34 24.97 7.40
C ILE A 142 -12.46 24.15 8.05
N THR A 143 -13.66 24.72 8.13
CA THR A 143 -14.83 24.09 8.75
C THR A 143 -15.75 23.45 7.72
N LEU A 144 -16.72 22.66 8.19
CA LEU A 144 -17.73 21.99 7.36
C LEU A 144 -19.05 22.77 7.37
N GLY A 145 -19.66 22.95 6.20
CA GLY A 145 -20.86 23.79 6.01
C GLY A 145 -22.18 23.14 6.43
N ALA A 146 -22.19 21.83 6.68
CA ALA A 146 -23.34 21.06 7.15
C ALA A 146 -22.92 19.86 8.00
N ALA A 147 -23.87 19.33 8.79
CA ALA A 147 -23.66 18.19 9.68
C ALA A 147 -23.07 16.97 8.97
N THR A 148 -23.49 16.74 7.73
CA THR A 148 -22.75 15.97 6.74
C THR A 148 -22.47 16.89 5.57
N THR A 149 -21.19 17.15 5.30
CA THR A 149 -20.74 17.98 4.19
C THR A 149 -20.18 17.07 3.11
N SER A 150 -20.82 17.09 1.94
CA SER A 150 -20.49 16.26 0.80
C SER A 150 -19.59 16.99 -0.19
N SER A 151 -18.63 16.29 -0.77
CA SER A 151 -17.84 16.76 -1.91
C SER A 151 -17.48 15.59 -2.83
N ALA A 152 -17.45 15.77 -4.14
CA ALA A 152 -17.01 14.72 -5.07
C ALA A 152 -15.55 14.34 -4.82
N GLY A 153 -14.71 15.32 -4.48
CA GLY A 153 -13.30 15.13 -4.17
C GLY A 153 -12.68 16.37 -3.55
N LEU A 154 -11.55 16.18 -2.89
CA LEU A 154 -10.75 17.24 -2.27
C LEU A 154 -9.36 17.27 -2.92
N ASN A 155 -8.82 18.46 -3.17
CA ASN A 155 -7.44 18.65 -3.59
C ASN A 155 -6.75 19.73 -2.75
N GLN A 156 -5.73 19.36 -1.97
CA GLN A 156 -4.82 20.30 -1.35
C GLN A 156 -3.74 20.72 -2.35
N SER A 157 -3.77 21.98 -2.78
CA SER A 157 -3.06 22.47 -3.95
C SER A 157 -1.93 23.45 -3.61
N THR A 158 -0.99 23.59 -4.54
CA THR A 158 0.08 24.61 -4.52
C THR A 158 -0.36 25.95 -5.12
N VAL A 159 -1.60 26.07 -5.64
CA VAL A 159 -2.11 27.32 -6.21
C VAL A 159 -2.03 28.44 -5.18
N GLY A 160 -1.25 29.47 -5.51
CA GLY A 160 -0.99 30.62 -4.65
C GLY A 160 0.03 30.38 -3.52
N GLY A 161 0.41 29.13 -3.22
CA GLY A 161 1.32 28.79 -2.12
C GLY A 161 1.17 27.36 -1.61
N ALA A 162 2.14 26.91 -0.81
CA ALA A 162 2.28 25.52 -0.36
C ALA A 162 2.12 25.36 1.17
N SER A 163 1.39 26.25 1.82
CA SER A 163 1.17 26.17 3.26
C SER A 163 0.31 24.95 3.64
N ALA A 164 0.51 24.46 4.86
CA ALA A 164 -0.30 23.38 5.42
C ALA A 164 -1.77 23.82 5.60
N ALA A 165 -2.70 22.87 5.52
CA ALA A 165 -4.12 23.11 5.79
C ALA A 165 -4.65 22.12 6.83
N VAL A 166 -5.62 22.57 7.62
CA VAL A 166 -6.36 21.73 8.57
C VAL A 166 -7.84 21.86 8.24
N ILE A 167 -8.49 20.74 7.97
CA ILE A 167 -9.95 20.64 7.98
C ILE A 167 -10.35 20.22 9.39
N ASP A 168 -11.25 20.96 10.01
CA ASP A 168 -11.82 20.68 11.33
C ASP A 168 -13.29 20.28 11.19
N PRO A 169 -13.59 18.97 11.17
CA PRO A 169 -14.96 18.50 11.16
C PRO A 169 -15.75 18.86 12.43
N ALA A 170 -15.09 19.11 13.57
CA ALA A 170 -15.72 19.49 14.84
C ALA A 170 -16.95 18.64 15.23
N GLY A 171 -16.87 17.31 15.07
CA GLY A 171 -17.98 16.38 15.34
C GLY A 171 -18.95 16.14 14.17
N GLN A 172 -18.81 16.86 13.06
CA GLN A 172 -19.56 16.66 11.82
C GLN A 172 -18.89 15.59 10.94
N THR A 173 -19.55 15.24 9.83
CA THR A 173 -19.02 14.28 8.83
C THR A 173 -18.61 15.00 7.55
N LEU A 174 -17.38 14.76 7.11
CA LEU A 174 -16.94 15.04 5.74
C LEU A 174 -17.14 13.78 4.89
N ALA A 175 -18.03 13.85 3.90
CA ALA A 175 -18.29 12.76 2.97
C ALA A 175 -17.65 13.08 1.62
N THR A 176 -16.59 12.36 1.25
CA THR A 176 -15.90 12.58 -0.02
C THR A 176 -15.47 11.26 -0.64
N ASN A 177 -15.40 11.19 -1.97
CA ASN A 177 -14.91 10.00 -2.64
C ASN A 177 -13.39 10.03 -2.87
N SER A 178 -12.78 11.22 -2.87
CA SER A 178 -11.35 11.33 -3.14
C SER A 178 -10.69 12.47 -2.38
N ILE A 179 -9.40 12.28 -2.05
CA ILE A 179 -8.54 13.28 -1.41
C ILE A 179 -7.16 13.21 -2.08
N LEU A 180 -6.74 14.31 -2.70
CA LEU A 180 -5.41 14.50 -3.25
C LEU A 180 -4.65 15.53 -2.40
N VAL A 181 -3.40 15.22 -2.07
CA VAL A 181 -2.42 16.24 -1.68
C VAL A 181 -1.45 16.37 -2.84
N GLY A 182 -1.66 17.39 -3.67
CA GLY A 182 -0.96 17.54 -4.94
C GLY A 182 0.55 17.67 -4.75
N THR A 183 1.32 17.31 -5.78
CA THR A 183 2.79 17.41 -5.75
C THR A 183 3.24 18.81 -5.31
N GLY A 184 4.11 18.88 -4.30
CA GLY A 184 4.64 20.13 -3.75
C GLY A 184 3.71 20.87 -2.80
N ALA A 185 2.48 20.41 -2.57
CA ALA A 185 1.57 21.03 -1.63
C ALA A 185 1.98 20.79 -0.16
N GLY A 186 1.56 21.70 0.71
CA GLY A 186 1.71 21.55 2.16
C GLY A 186 0.92 20.36 2.70
N SER A 187 1.20 19.96 3.94
CA SER A 187 0.45 18.88 4.59
C SER A 187 -1.04 19.21 4.67
N LEU A 188 -1.86 18.16 4.69
CA LEU A 188 -3.28 18.26 4.99
C LEU A 188 -3.57 17.45 6.25
N THR A 189 -4.30 18.04 7.19
CA THR A 189 -4.78 17.35 8.38
C THR A 189 -6.31 17.38 8.40
N ILE A 190 -6.95 16.24 8.65
CA ILE A 190 -8.40 16.12 8.78
C ILE A 190 -8.73 15.73 10.22
N GLY A 191 -9.20 16.71 10.97
CA GLY A 191 -9.44 16.65 12.42
C GLY A 191 -8.31 17.27 13.21
N THR A 192 -8.63 18.16 14.15
CA THR A 192 -7.65 18.86 15.01
C THR A 192 -7.06 17.96 16.10
N GLY A 193 -7.70 16.82 16.37
CA GLY A 193 -7.25 15.79 17.29
C GLY A 193 -7.88 14.45 16.95
N THR A 194 -7.44 13.39 17.64
CA THR A 194 -7.91 12.02 17.44
C THR A 194 -9.44 11.94 17.60
N ASN A 195 -10.10 11.32 16.64
CA ASN A 195 -11.56 11.15 16.54
C ASN A 195 -12.36 12.47 16.45
N ASN A 196 -11.74 13.57 16.01
CA ASN A 196 -12.44 14.83 15.83
C ASN A 196 -13.37 14.80 14.60
N GLY A 197 -14.61 14.37 14.84
CA GLY A 197 -15.62 14.16 13.79
C GLY A 197 -15.32 12.95 12.91
N SER A 198 -15.98 12.90 11.75
CA SER A 198 -15.98 11.73 10.88
C SER A 198 -15.58 12.06 9.44
N LEU A 199 -14.93 11.10 8.80
CA LEU A 199 -14.65 11.06 7.37
C LEU A 199 -15.35 9.82 6.79
N SER A 200 -15.97 9.92 5.62
CA SER A 200 -16.58 8.76 4.96
C SER A 200 -16.46 8.85 3.45
N ALA A 201 -16.56 7.70 2.78
CA ALA A 201 -16.82 7.67 1.35
C ALA A 201 -18.19 8.31 1.08
N LEU A 202 -18.26 9.20 0.09
CA LEU A 202 -19.52 9.85 -0.27
C LEU A 202 -20.53 8.84 -0.84
N THR A 203 -20.07 7.94 -1.70
CA THR A 203 -20.91 6.89 -2.30
C THR A 203 -21.03 5.69 -1.37
N ALA A 204 -22.26 5.21 -1.11
CA ALA A 204 -22.49 4.01 -0.32
C ALA A 204 -21.86 2.77 -0.99
N GLY A 205 -21.06 2.02 -0.24
CA GLY A 205 -20.21 0.93 -0.74
C GLY A 205 -19.12 1.37 -1.71
N GLY A 206 -18.91 2.68 -1.83
CA GLY A 206 -17.87 3.28 -2.66
C GLY A 206 -16.49 3.22 -2.02
N ASP A 207 -15.52 3.69 -2.78
CA ASP A 207 -14.12 3.80 -2.37
C ASP A 207 -13.81 5.22 -1.92
N LEU A 208 -13.20 5.37 -0.75
CA LEU A 208 -12.52 6.58 -0.35
C LEU A 208 -11.08 6.51 -0.86
N VAL A 209 -10.82 7.24 -1.94
CA VAL A 209 -9.50 7.32 -2.55
C VAL A 209 -8.65 8.38 -1.85
N VAL A 210 -7.44 8.02 -1.47
CA VAL A 210 -6.48 8.92 -0.86
C VAL A 210 -5.15 8.87 -1.61
N ASN A 211 -4.79 9.99 -2.22
CA ASN A 211 -3.60 10.14 -3.03
C ASN A 211 -2.70 11.25 -2.47
N PRO A 212 -1.86 10.98 -1.46
CA PRO A 212 -0.85 11.94 -1.04
C PRO A 212 0.31 11.89 -2.03
N SER A 213 0.34 12.81 -3.00
CA SER A 213 1.42 12.91 -4.00
C SER A 213 2.58 13.80 -3.56
N SER A 214 2.37 14.61 -2.51
CA SER A 214 3.41 15.43 -1.91
C SER A 214 4.33 14.60 -0.99
N ALA A 215 5.55 15.10 -0.77
CA ALA A 215 6.46 14.56 0.25
C ALA A 215 5.97 14.84 1.69
N THR A 216 5.00 15.75 1.84
CA THR A 216 4.33 16.03 3.12
C THR A 216 3.31 14.94 3.47
N SER A 217 2.93 14.85 4.74
CA SER A 217 1.94 13.87 5.19
C SER A 217 0.51 14.38 5.02
N LEU A 218 -0.40 13.47 4.68
CA LEU A 218 -1.83 13.60 4.97
C LEU A 218 -2.13 12.88 6.29
N ALA A 219 -2.58 13.61 7.30
CA ALA A 219 -3.00 13.05 8.58
C ALA A 219 -4.52 13.03 8.68
N VAL A 220 -5.10 11.86 8.94
CA VAL A 220 -6.52 11.69 9.23
C VAL A 220 -6.65 11.35 10.70
N ASN A 221 -6.97 12.38 11.49
CA ASN A 221 -7.23 12.24 12.92
C ASN A 221 -8.70 11.89 13.18
N SER A 222 -9.61 12.31 12.31
CA SER A 222 -11.03 11.95 12.35
C SER A 222 -11.23 10.43 12.24
N SER A 223 -12.35 9.92 12.77
CA SER A 223 -12.74 8.53 12.53
C SER A 223 -13.22 8.36 11.09
N ILE A 224 -12.66 7.40 10.35
CA ILE A 224 -13.22 6.97 9.08
C ILE A 224 -14.38 6.01 9.39
N ILE A 225 -15.60 6.42 9.05
CA ILE A 225 -16.83 5.68 9.33
C ILE A 225 -17.31 4.90 8.11
N ASP A 226 -17.97 3.77 8.37
CA ASP A 226 -18.54 2.95 7.30
C ASP A 226 -19.72 3.65 6.61
N ASN A 227 -19.80 3.51 5.30
CA ASN A 227 -20.98 3.84 4.53
C ASN A 227 -21.31 2.66 3.61
N THR A 228 -21.76 1.54 4.21
CA THR A 228 -22.12 0.30 3.50
C THR A 228 -20.92 -0.46 2.92
N SER A 229 -19.98 -0.88 3.78
CA SER A 229 -18.74 -1.57 3.36
C SER A 229 -17.88 -0.75 2.41
N SER A 230 -17.70 0.54 2.73
CA SER A 230 -16.82 1.41 1.97
C SER A 230 -15.36 0.98 2.10
N THR A 231 -14.62 1.06 1.01
CA THR A 231 -13.18 0.77 0.98
C THR A 231 -12.35 2.04 1.20
N LEU A 232 -11.09 1.85 1.59
CA LEU A 232 -10.08 2.90 1.61
C LEU A 232 -8.95 2.50 0.67
N THR A 233 -8.65 3.31 -0.34
CA THR A 233 -7.53 3.07 -1.26
C THR A 233 -6.48 4.15 -1.15
N MET A 234 -5.23 3.76 -0.89
CA MET A 234 -4.08 4.66 -0.88
C MET A 234 -3.22 4.45 -2.14
N SER A 235 -3.10 5.48 -3.00
CA SER A 235 -2.38 5.40 -4.28
C SER A 235 -1.23 6.39 -4.46
N GLY A 236 -1.06 7.35 -3.54
CA GLY A 236 -0.01 8.37 -3.64
C GLY A 236 1.33 7.92 -3.07
N THR A 237 2.42 8.57 -3.48
CA THR A 237 3.80 8.24 -3.10
C THR A 237 4.21 8.78 -1.72
N GLY A 238 3.44 9.73 -1.18
CA GLY A 238 3.61 10.33 0.13
C GLY A 238 3.13 9.45 1.28
N THR A 239 2.84 10.09 2.43
CA THR A 239 2.43 9.39 3.65
C THR A 239 0.97 9.68 3.99
N LEU A 240 0.20 8.63 4.26
CA LEU A 240 -1.12 8.70 4.90
C LEU A 240 -1.00 8.20 6.33
N ALA A 241 -1.24 9.08 7.31
CA ALA A 241 -1.31 8.71 8.72
C ALA A 241 -2.78 8.55 9.15
N LEU A 242 -3.17 7.33 9.52
CA LEU A 242 -4.49 7.01 10.07
C LEU A 242 -4.41 7.00 11.59
N ASN A 243 -4.74 8.14 12.21
CA ASN A 243 -4.64 8.34 13.65
C ASN A 243 -5.98 8.12 14.36
N GLY A 244 -7.10 8.25 13.64
CA GLY A 244 -8.45 7.98 14.15
C GLY A 244 -8.73 6.49 14.39
N ASN A 245 -9.75 6.23 15.20
CA ASN A 245 -10.36 4.92 15.38
C ASN A 245 -11.37 4.68 14.27
N ASN A 246 -11.02 3.84 13.31
CA ASN A 246 -11.80 3.65 12.08
C ASN A 246 -12.76 2.46 12.20
N THR A 247 -13.92 2.56 11.54
CA THR A 247 -15.02 1.57 11.61
C THR A 247 -15.49 1.06 10.25
N TYR A 248 -14.97 1.57 9.13
CA TYR A 248 -15.28 1.08 7.78
C TYR A 248 -14.99 -0.43 7.61
N SER A 249 -15.78 -1.11 6.78
CA SER A 249 -15.70 -2.58 6.61
C SER A 249 -15.29 -3.06 5.21
N GLY A 250 -15.21 -2.19 4.19
CA GLY A 250 -14.88 -2.61 2.82
C GLY A 250 -13.43 -3.10 2.62
N GLY A 251 -12.50 -2.68 3.48
CA GLY A 251 -11.08 -3.04 3.41
C GLY A 251 -10.16 -1.87 3.04
N THR A 252 -8.86 -2.07 3.22
CA THR A 252 -7.82 -1.08 2.95
C THR A 252 -6.91 -1.59 1.82
N ASN A 253 -6.80 -0.84 0.73
CA ASN A 253 -5.92 -1.14 -0.40
C ASN A 253 -4.70 -0.21 -0.39
N LEU A 254 -3.52 -0.75 -0.07
CA LEU A 254 -2.24 -0.04 -0.15
C LEU A 254 -1.57 -0.32 -1.51
N ILE A 255 -1.56 0.70 -2.38
CA ILE A 255 -0.98 0.61 -3.71
C ILE A 255 0.44 1.20 -3.75
N ALA A 256 0.63 2.37 -3.14
CA ALA A 256 1.91 3.08 -3.12
C ALA A 256 2.07 3.94 -1.85
N GLY A 257 3.24 4.57 -1.71
CA GLY A 257 3.54 5.46 -0.60
C GLY A 257 3.69 4.75 0.74
N THR A 258 3.44 5.47 1.83
CA THR A 258 3.53 4.95 3.21
C THR A 258 2.20 5.07 3.95
N LEU A 259 1.59 3.94 4.30
CA LEU A 259 0.47 3.88 5.22
C LEU A 259 1.00 3.77 6.66
N GLN A 260 0.81 4.83 7.44
CA GLN A 260 1.18 4.87 8.84
C GLN A 260 -0.04 4.65 9.74
N LEU A 261 0.03 3.61 10.58
CA LEU A 261 -1.00 3.32 11.57
C LEU A 261 -0.71 4.06 12.88
N GLY A 262 -1.63 4.93 13.29
CA GLY A 262 -1.58 5.69 14.54
C GLY A 262 -2.54 5.18 15.62
N SER A 263 -3.40 4.20 15.30
CA SER A 263 -4.41 3.63 16.21
C SER A 263 -4.53 2.11 16.04
N SER A 264 -4.95 1.41 17.09
CA SER A 264 -5.14 -0.05 17.09
C SER A 264 -6.26 -0.52 16.17
N THR A 265 -7.16 0.39 15.77
CA THR A 265 -8.25 0.13 14.82
C THR A 265 -8.13 0.94 13.53
N ALA A 266 -6.94 1.44 13.22
CA ALA A 266 -6.70 2.31 12.06
C ALA A 266 -7.10 1.68 10.70
N LEU A 267 -7.09 0.35 10.58
CA LEU A 267 -7.43 -0.35 9.34
C LEU A 267 -8.93 -0.63 9.15
N GLY A 268 -9.79 -0.22 10.09
CA GLY A 268 -11.18 -0.69 10.08
C GLY A 268 -11.26 -2.23 10.20
N SER A 269 -12.36 -2.84 9.78
CA SER A 269 -12.59 -4.29 9.97
C SER A 269 -12.34 -5.15 8.72
N GLY A 270 -12.20 -4.54 7.54
CA GLY A 270 -12.04 -5.25 6.27
C GLY A 270 -10.63 -5.79 6.01
N THR A 271 -10.41 -6.42 4.86
CA THR A 271 -9.10 -6.96 4.47
C THR A 271 -8.08 -5.84 4.21
N LEU A 272 -6.83 -6.02 4.67
CA LEU A 272 -5.68 -5.23 4.24
C LEU A 272 -5.06 -5.85 2.99
N THR A 273 -5.24 -5.21 1.84
CA THR A 273 -4.63 -5.61 0.57
C THR A 273 -3.41 -4.74 0.29
N ILE A 274 -2.24 -5.36 0.09
CA ILE A 274 -0.99 -4.68 -0.21
C ILE A 274 -0.54 -5.07 -1.60
N THR A 275 -0.63 -4.15 -2.56
CA THR A 275 -0.09 -4.33 -3.92
C THR A 275 1.24 -3.59 -4.12
N GLY A 276 1.65 -2.76 -3.17
CA GLY A 276 2.92 -2.04 -3.18
C GLY A 276 3.10 -1.17 -1.93
N GLY A 277 4.03 -0.23 -1.98
CA GLY A 277 4.21 0.78 -0.93
C GLY A 277 4.85 0.27 0.37
N SER A 278 4.59 1.00 1.44
CA SER A 278 5.17 0.79 2.76
C SER A 278 4.16 0.86 3.89
N LEU A 279 4.38 0.08 4.93
CA LEU A 279 3.70 0.18 6.22
C LEU A 279 4.61 0.86 7.24
N ASN A 280 4.02 1.64 8.14
CA ASN A 280 4.70 2.18 9.31
C ASN A 280 3.77 2.18 10.52
N SER A 281 4.34 2.37 11.71
CA SER A 281 3.57 2.69 12.91
C SER A 281 4.00 4.05 13.45
N GLY A 282 3.01 4.91 13.72
CA GLY A 282 3.21 6.21 14.34
C GLY A 282 3.24 6.17 15.87
N VAL A 283 2.98 5.01 16.48
CA VAL A 283 2.91 4.84 17.93
C VAL A 283 3.71 3.63 18.40
N THR A 284 4.21 3.67 19.63
CA THR A 284 5.10 2.63 20.15
C THR A 284 4.37 1.30 20.35
N ASN A 285 4.94 0.21 19.81
CA ASN A 285 4.44 -1.17 19.98
C ASN A 285 2.96 -1.33 19.62
N LEU A 286 2.53 -0.70 18.51
CA LEU A 286 1.15 -0.78 18.07
C LEU A 286 0.74 -2.23 17.80
N VAL A 287 -0.40 -2.62 18.36
CA VAL A 287 -1.09 -3.87 18.00
C VAL A 287 -2.38 -3.51 17.29
N ASN A 288 -2.49 -3.93 16.04
CA ASN A 288 -3.75 -3.95 15.32
C ASN A 288 -4.68 -4.96 16.00
N THR A 289 -5.71 -4.46 16.67
CA THR A 289 -6.69 -5.30 17.38
C THR A 289 -7.73 -5.87 16.43
N ASN A 290 -7.84 -5.31 15.23
CA ASN A 290 -8.73 -5.82 14.19
C ASN A 290 -8.09 -7.07 13.56
N VAL A 291 -8.90 -8.11 13.35
CA VAL A 291 -8.45 -9.38 12.74
C VAL A 291 -8.48 -9.25 11.22
N ASN A 292 -7.89 -8.18 10.67
CA ASN A 292 -7.90 -7.91 9.24
C ASN A 292 -7.15 -9.02 8.52
N ALA A 293 -7.83 -9.76 7.64
CA ALA A 293 -7.15 -10.62 6.69
C ALA A 293 -6.16 -9.79 5.86
N GLN A 294 -5.06 -10.39 5.42
CA GLN A 294 -3.97 -9.70 4.75
C GLN A 294 -3.71 -10.36 3.39
N ALA A 295 -3.89 -9.60 2.31
CA ALA A 295 -3.57 -10.03 0.96
C ALA A 295 -2.27 -9.35 0.51
N TRP A 296 -1.15 -10.08 0.57
CA TRP A 296 0.15 -9.58 0.10
C TRP A 296 0.29 -9.87 -1.40
N ASN A 297 -0.26 -8.95 -2.19
CA ASN A 297 -0.34 -9.01 -3.65
C ASN A 297 0.79 -8.26 -4.36
N GLY A 298 1.69 -7.64 -3.61
CA GLY A 298 2.88 -6.95 -4.08
C GLY A 298 4.02 -7.04 -3.08
N ASN A 299 5.22 -6.63 -3.51
CA ASN A 299 6.33 -6.43 -2.59
C ASN A 299 6.06 -5.16 -1.77
N PHE A 300 6.47 -5.15 -0.51
CA PHE A 300 6.28 -3.97 0.34
C PHE A 300 7.41 -3.81 1.35
N THR A 301 7.48 -2.60 1.90
CA THR A 301 8.44 -2.25 2.95
C THR A 301 7.71 -2.02 4.26
N PHE A 302 8.27 -2.48 5.38
CA PHE A 302 7.97 -1.95 6.69
C PHE A 302 9.09 -0.98 7.06
N VAL A 303 8.73 0.29 7.21
CA VAL A 303 9.68 1.36 7.54
C VAL A 303 10.28 1.10 8.92
N GLY A 304 9.41 0.80 9.89
CA GLY A 304 9.83 0.41 11.23
C GLY A 304 10.32 1.56 12.09
N SER A 305 9.69 2.74 11.97
CA SER A 305 9.89 3.83 12.93
C SER A 305 9.58 3.35 14.35
N GLN A 306 8.48 2.61 14.51
CA GLN A 306 8.11 1.90 15.74
C GLN A 306 7.77 0.44 15.41
N ASN A 307 7.77 -0.44 16.40
CA ASN A 307 7.30 -1.83 16.22
C ASN A 307 5.81 -1.86 15.88
N LEU A 308 5.41 -2.78 15.00
CA LEU A 308 4.04 -3.00 14.58
C LEU A 308 3.67 -4.47 14.65
N ASN A 309 2.53 -4.79 15.26
CA ASN A 309 1.88 -6.08 15.16
C ASN A 309 0.57 -5.93 14.36
N LEU A 310 0.48 -6.59 13.20
CA LEU A 310 -0.70 -6.55 12.32
C LEU A 310 -1.87 -7.41 12.81
N GLY A 311 -1.73 -8.07 13.96
CA GLY A 311 -2.80 -8.88 14.56
C GLY A 311 -2.84 -10.29 13.98
N THR A 312 -3.96 -10.98 14.20
CA THR A 312 -4.11 -12.43 13.93
C THR A 312 -4.84 -12.76 12.63
N GLY A 313 -5.16 -11.76 11.80
CA GLY A 313 -5.82 -12.01 10.52
C GLY A 313 -4.91 -12.78 9.55
N ALA A 314 -5.48 -13.76 8.87
CA ALA A 314 -4.75 -14.68 7.98
C ALA A 314 -4.05 -13.94 6.84
N VAL A 315 -2.87 -14.41 6.46
CA VAL A 315 -2.07 -13.88 5.35
C VAL A 315 -2.13 -14.81 4.15
N THR A 316 -2.48 -14.25 3.00
CA THR A 316 -2.42 -14.91 1.69
C THR A 316 -1.46 -14.17 0.76
N THR A 317 -0.76 -14.90 -0.10
CA THR A 317 0.00 -14.32 -1.22
C THR A 317 -0.49 -14.90 -2.54
N ASN A 318 -0.41 -14.13 -3.62
CA ASN A 318 -0.71 -14.56 -5.00
C ASN A 318 0.55 -14.76 -5.86
N GLY A 319 1.71 -14.91 -5.23
CA GLY A 319 3.00 -15.13 -5.88
C GLY A 319 4.16 -15.00 -4.90
N ALA A 320 5.39 -14.97 -5.44
CA ALA A 320 6.58 -14.64 -4.66
C ALA A 320 6.51 -13.20 -4.14
N ARG A 321 6.92 -12.99 -2.89
CA ARG A 321 6.84 -11.70 -2.21
C ARG A 321 8.15 -11.37 -1.55
N THR A 322 8.64 -10.16 -1.80
CA THR A 322 9.71 -9.55 -1.03
C THR A 322 9.11 -8.61 0.02
N VAL A 323 9.46 -8.85 1.28
CA VAL A 323 9.11 -8.00 2.41
C VAL A 323 10.39 -7.40 2.97
N THR A 324 10.56 -6.09 2.80
CA THR A 324 11.70 -5.36 3.36
C THR A 324 11.32 -4.82 4.73
N VAL A 325 11.93 -5.31 5.80
CA VAL A 325 11.75 -4.76 7.16
C VAL A 325 12.98 -3.92 7.45
N SER A 326 12.90 -2.62 7.22
CA SER A 326 14.05 -1.72 7.29
C SER A 326 14.59 -1.60 8.71
N ALA A 327 13.70 -1.38 9.68
CA ALA A 327 14.01 -1.27 11.11
C ALA A 327 12.88 -1.89 11.97
N GLY A 328 13.08 -1.88 13.30
CA GLY A 328 12.08 -2.34 14.26
C GLY A 328 11.66 -3.81 14.08
N THR A 329 10.48 -4.14 14.60
CA THR A 329 9.86 -5.45 14.49
C THR A 329 8.49 -5.33 13.83
N LEU A 330 8.30 -6.04 12.71
CA LEU A 330 6.99 -6.32 12.13
C LEU A 330 6.51 -7.70 12.60
N THR A 331 5.39 -7.75 13.30
CA THR A 331 4.76 -8.99 13.76
C THR A 331 3.48 -9.27 12.99
N VAL A 332 3.32 -10.53 12.59
CA VAL A 332 2.13 -11.07 11.94
C VAL A 332 1.68 -12.27 12.74
N GLY A 333 0.52 -12.19 13.37
CA GLY A 333 -0.05 -13.24 14.22
C GLY A 333 -0.88 -14.27 13.46
N GLY A 334 -1.39 -13.94 12.27
CA GLY A 334 -2.25 -14.83 11.50
C GLY A 334 -1.50 -15.96 10.81
N SER A 335 -2.24 -16.98 10.37
CA SER A 335 -1.67 -18.06 9.57
C SER A 335 -1.13 -17.51 8.25
N PHE A 336 0.04 -17.97 7.83
CA PHE A 336 0.66 -17.59 6.56
C PHE A 336 0.53 -18.73 5.55
N THR A 337 -0.16 -18.48 4.45
CA THR A 337 -0.35 -19.45 3.36
C THR A 337 0.00 -18.81 2.02
N PRO A 338 1.17 -19.11 1.42
CA PRO A 338 1.55 -18.58 0.12
C PRO A 338 0.74 -19.23 -1.01
N SER A 339 0.81 -18.65 -2.21
CA SER A 339 0.19 -19.23 -3.40
C SER A 339 0.69 -20.66 -3.63
N GLY A 340 -0.22 -21.60 -3.94
CA GLY A 340 0.10 -23.01 -4.22
C GLY A 340 1.01 -23.24 -5.44
N THR A 341 1.37 -22.18 -6.18
CA THR A 341 2.31 -22.21 -7.30
C THR A 341 3.73 -22.50 -6.81
N ALA A 342 4.28 -23.66 -7.19
CA ALA A 342 5.64 -24.07 -6.85
C ALA A 342 6.69 -23.02 -7.25
N GLY A 343 7.67 -22.78 -6.37
CA GLY A 343 8.71 -21.77 -6.59
C GLY A 343 8.31 -20.34 -6.22
N SER A 344 7.14 -20.14 -5.62
CA SER A 344 6.84 -18.89 -4.92
C SER A 344 7.69 -18.86 -3.64
N HIS A 345 8.32 -17.73 -3.31
CA HIS A 345 9.12 -17.61 -2.10
C HIS A 345 8.72 -16.35 -1.33
N LEU A 346 8.82 -16.40 -0.01
CA LEU A 346 8.85 -15.17 0.81
C LEU A 346 10.31 -14.77 1.01
N THR A 347 10.69 -13.63 0.48
CA THR A 347 12.03 -13.05 0.65
C THR A 347 11.97 -11.94 1.68
N LYS A 348 12.72 -12.07 2.76
CA LYS A 348 12.91 -11.02 3.77
C LYS A 348 14.17 -10.22 3.46
N LEU A 349 14.05 -8.90 3.40
CA LEU A 349 15.15 -7.93 3.31
C LEU A 349 15.14 -6.96 4.50
N GLY A 350 16.18 -6.13 4.61
CA GLY A 350 16.30 -5.06 5.62
C GLY A 350 16.75 -5.57 7.00
N ALA A 351 17.31 -4.66 7.81
CA ALA A 351 17.97 -5.01 9.07
C ALA A 351 17.00 -5.38 10.21
N GLY A 352 15.72 -4.98 10.10
CA GLY A 352 14.70 -5.23 11.11
C GLY A 352 14.28 -6.70 11.23
N THR A 353 13.40 -6.96 12.20
CA THR A 353 12.88 -8.29 12.51
C THR A 353 11.50 -8.51 11.89
N LEU A 354 11.35 -9.58 11.11
CA LEU A 354 10.03 -10.11 10.73
C LEU A 354 9.66 -11.25 11.68
N VAL A 355 8.48 -11.16 12.28
CA VAL A 355 7.91 -12.20 13.15
C VAL A 355 6.65 -12.78 12.50
N LEU A 356 6.66 -14.09 12.25
CA LEU A 356 5.52 -14.88 11.80
C LEU A 356 5.06 -15.77 12.96
N ASN A 357 4.12 -15.27 13.77
CA ASN A 357 3.66 -15.95 14.99
C ASN A 357 2.56 -16.99 14.72
N GLY A 358 1.79 -16.85 13.64
CA GLY A 358 0.79 -17.84 13.25
C GLY A 358 1.41 -19.08 12.57
N ALA A 359 0.59 -20.11 12.34
CA ALA A 359 1.00 -21.27 11.56
C ALA A 359 1.45 -20.85 10.16
N THR A 360 2.67 -21.23 9.75
CA THR A 360 3.26 -20.86 8.46
C THR A 360 3.31 -22.09 7.56
N ALA A 361 2.33 -22.23 6.68
CA ALA A 361 2.16 -23.38 5.81
C ALA A 361 2.64 -23.07 4.39
N LEU A 362 3.90 -23.35 4.09
CA LEU A 362 4.51 -22.96 2.81
C LEU A 362 4.31 -23.99 1.69
N GLY A 363 4.06 -25.25 2.00
CA GLY A 363 3.99 -26.32 0.99
C GLY A 363 5.31 -26.41 0.21
N ASN A 364 5.26 -26.40 -1.12
CA ASN A 364 6.45 -26.47 -1.99
C ASN A 364 7.16 -25.11 -2.17
N ASN A 365 6.90 -24.14 -1.30
CA ASN A 365 7.44 -22.79 -1.37
C ASN A 365 8.47 -22.56 -0.26
N GLY A 366 9.50 -21.75 -0.55
CA GLY A 366 10.59 -21.49 0.39
C GLY A 366 10.50 -20.13 1.09
N ILE A 367 11.41 -19.92 2.05
CA ILE A 367 11.69 -18.61 2.64
C ILE A 367 13.16 -18.28 2.43
N ILE A 368 13.42 -17.06 1.99
CA ILE A 368 14.76 -16.52 1.79
C ILE A 368 14.97 -15.38 2.78
N VAL A 369 15.92 -15.53 3.71
CA VAL A 369 16.32 -14.46 4.63
C VAL A 369 17.59 -13.81 4.11
N ASN A 370 17.44 -12.64 3.50
CA ASN A 370 18.53 -11.85 2.92
C ASN A 370 18.69 -10.49 3.62
N GLY A 371 18.21 -10.40 4.87
CA GLY A 371 18.41 -9.23 5.74
C GLY A 371 17.81 -9.43 7.13
N GLY A 372 18.59 -9.14 8.18
CA GLY A 372 18.14 -9.02 9.56
C GLY A 372 17.69 -10.35 10.17
N ILE A 373 16.54 -10.33 10.85
CA ILE A 373 16.00 -11.47 11.58
C ILE A 373 14.65 -11.89 11.01
N THR A 374 14.45 -13.18 10.82
CA THR A 374 13.10 -13.77 10.68
C THR A 374 12.86 -14.74 11.83
N ARG A 375 11.74 -14.57 12.55
CA ARG A 375 11.34 -15.43 13.67
C ARG A 375 9.97 -16.04 13.45
N PHE A 376 9.87 -17.35 13.56
CA PHE A 376 8.61 -18.09 13.54
C PHE A 376 8.23 -18.44 14.98
N GLY A 377 7.12 -17.86 15.44
CA GLY A 377 6.52 -18.20 16.74
C GLY A 377 5.59 -19.41 16.64
N GLY A 378 4.99 -19.64 15.48
CA GLY A 378 4.10 -20.77 15.21
C GLY A 378 4.81 -21.93 14.53
N THR A 379 4.06 -23.00 14.26
CA THR A 379 4.54 -24.15 13.47
C THR A 379 4.78 -23.74 12.02
N MET A 380 5.97 -24.00 11.52
CA MET A 380 6.32 -23.88 10.10
C MET A 380 6.21 -25.26 9.44
N THR A 381 5.62 -25.33 8.25
CA THR A 381 5.60 -26.54 7.41
C THR A 381 6.08 -26.20 6.00
N THR A 382 7.10 -26.88 5.49
CA THR A 382 7.67 -26.62 4.17
C THR A 382 8.29 -27.87 3.54
N ASN A 383 8.11 -28.02 2.24
CA ASN A 383 8.73 -29.06 1.41
C ASN A 383 9.88 -28.49 0.55
N ALA A 384 10.12 -27.18 0.60
CA ALA A 384 11.13 -26.47 -0.18
C ALA A 384 12.20 -25.82 0.69
N ALA A 385 13.35 -25.53 0.07
CA ALA A 385 14.52 -25.04 0.78
C ALA A 385 14.26 -23.74 1.53
N VAL A 386 14.85 -23.65 2.73
CA VAL A 386 14.94 -22.40 3.49
C VAL A 386 16.38 -21.91 3.34
N ALA A 387 16.54 -20.68 2.84
CA ALA A 387 17.84 -20.11 2.56
C ALA A 387 18.08 -18.85 3.41
N GLY A 388 19.30 -18.73 3.93
CA GLY A 388 19.78 -17.53 4.61
C GLY A 388 21.11 -17.09 4.00
N ALA A 389 21.23 -15.81 3.63
CA ALA A 389 22.51 -15.23 3.24
C ALA A 389 23.38 -14.92 4.47
N ALA A 390 24.69 -14.74 4.27
CA ALA A 390 25.64 -14.43 5.33
C ALA A 390 25.22 -13.23 6.20
N GLY A 391 25.41 -13.38 7.53
CA GLY A 391 25.10 -12.37 8.54
C GLY A 391 23.66 -12.32 9.05
N ASN A 392 22.73 -13.09 8.47
CA ASN A 392 21.31 -13.05 8.85
C ASN A 392 20.94 -14.10 9.91
N THR A 393 19.86 -13.86 10.66
CA THR A 393 19.33 -14.80 11.66
C THR A 393 17.97 -15.36 11.26
N PHE A 394 17.84 -16.69 11.28
CA PHE A 394 16.58 -17.41 11.13
C PHE A 394 16.27 -18.17 12.41
N ARG A 395 15.09 -17.93 13.01
CA ARG A 395 14.63 -18.58 14.26
C ARG A 395 13.30 -19.27 14.05
N VAL A 396 13.19 -20.56 14.38
CA VAL A 396 11.92 -21.31 14.29
C VAL A 396 11.65 -22.01 15.62
N GLY A 397 10.46 -21.77 16.18
CA GLY A 397 10.00 -22.44 17.38
C GLY A 397 9.55 -23.89 17.15
N ASN A 398 8.83 -24.17 16.07
CA ASN A 398 8.40 -25.53 15.70
C ASN A 398 8.44 -25.73 14.17
N LEU A 399 9.02 -26.83 13.70
CA LEU A 399 9.12 -27.19 12.28
C LEU A 399 8.51 -28.58 12.08
N ALA A 400 7.41 -28.68 11.34
CA ALA A 400 6.72 -29.95 11.09
C ALA A 400 6.74 -30.31 9.60
N ASN A 401 6.96 -31.60 9.30
CA ASN A 401 6.89 -32.18 7.95
C ASN A 401 7.82 -31.50 6.93
N ALA A 402 9.13 -31.47 7.24
CA ALA A 402 10.13 -30.93 6.35
C ALA A 402 10.81 -32.03 5.52
N SER A 403 10.36 -32.22 4.27
CA SER A 403 11.22 -32.80 3.22
C SER A 403 12.21 -31.75 2.67
N ALA A 404 12.13 -30.51 3.15
CA ALA A 404 12.98 -29.39 2.79
C ALA A 404 14.46 -29.59 3.18
N ALA A 405 15.37 -29.23 2.27
CA ALA A 405 16.78 -29.02 2.57
C ALA A 405 16.96 -27.62 3.19
N PHE A 406 17.53 -27.52 4.39
CA PHE A 406 17.97 -26.23 4.91
C PHE A 406 19.34 -25.91 4.32
N VAL A 407 19.43 -24.86 3.48
CA VAL A 407 20.66 -24.48 2.79
C VAL A 407 21.06 -23.08 3.22
N GLN A 408 22.02 -22.97 4.13
CA GLN A 408 22.62 -21.70 4.49
C GLN A 408 23.91 -21.48 3.73
N THR A 409 24.07 -20.32 3.10
CA THR A 409 25.34 -19.84 2.56
C THR A 409 25.88 -18.70 3.45
N GLY A 410 26.52 -19.08 4.56
CA GLY A 410 27.08 -18.20 5.59
C GLY A 410 26.07 -17.56 6.57
N GLY A 411 26.55 -16.95 7.68
CA GLY A 411 25.72 -16.25 8.71
C GLY A 411 25.40 -17.10 9.95
N SER A 412 24.61 -16.64 10.93
CA SER A 412 24.26 -17.47 12.11
C SER A 412 22.80 -17.90 12.08
N ILE A 413 22.55 -19.22 12.10
CA ILE A 413 21.21 -19.74 12.39
C ILE A 413 21.09 -19.91 13.91
N THR A 414 20.16 -19.21 14.53
CA THR A 414 19.75 -19.53 15.90
C THR A 414 18.40 -20.23 15.86
N LEU A 415 18.37 -21.56 15.83
CA LEU A 415 17.13 -22.31 16.00
C LEU A 415 16.79 -22.38 17.49
N SER A 416 16.10 -21.35 17.98
CA SER A 416 15.57 -21.32 19.35
C SER A 416 14.15 -21.89 19.36
N VAL A 417 14.03 -23.05 19.98
CA VAL A 417 12.77 -23.67 20.41
C VAL A 417 12.34 -22.95 21.69
N ASN A 418 11.04 -22.76 21.91
CA ASN A 418 10.53 -22.39 23.24
C ASN A 418 11.04 -23.41 24.28
N ASP A 419 11.37 -22.93 25.49
CA ASP A 419 12.24 -23.52 26.53
C ASP A 419 11.94 -24.96 27.05
N VAL A 420 11.14 -25.80 26.39
CA VAL A 420 10.73 -27.11 26.95
C VAL A 420 10.92 -28.31 26.00
N ASP A 421 10.73 -28.20 24.68
CA ASP A 421 10.48 -29.41 23.85
C ASP A 421 11.55 -29.82 22.83
N GLY A 422 12.63 -29.04 22.64
CA GLY A 422 13.70 -29.39 21.69
C GLY A 422 13.29 -29.33 20.20
N MET A 423 14.28 -29.34 19.30
CA MET A 423 14.04 -29.20 17.86
C MET A 423 13.65 -30.56 17.27
N ASN A 424 12.39 -30.75 16.91
CA ASN A 424 11.94 -31.96 16.22
C ASN A 424 12.17 -31.83 14.72
N LEU A 425 13.26 -32.44 14.24
CA LEU A 425 13.54 -32.62 12.82
C LEU A 425 12.89 -33.93 12.36
N GLY A 426 11.63 -33.87 11.93
CA GLY A 426 10.90 -35.07 11.49
C GLY A 426 9.41 -34.81 11.27
N ASN A 427 8.74 -35.71 10.56
CA ASN A 427 7.30 -35.59 10.33
C ASN A 427 6.52 -36.05 11.57
N ALA A 428 5.85 -35.12 12.27
CA ALA A 428 4.98 -35.44 13.40
C ALA A 428 3.80 -36.38 13.04
N ALA A 429 3.51 -36.56 11.73
CA ALA A 429 2.35 -37.32 11.25
C ALA A 429 2.66 -38.56 10.37
N SER A 430 3.92 -38.86 10.01
CA SER A 430 4.21 -40.05 9.17
C SER A 430 5.50 -40.76 9.56
N ALA A 431 5.40 -42.05 9.85
CA ALA A 431 6.50 -42.93 10.25
C ALA A 431 7.58 -43.20 9.18
N SER A 432 7.57 -42.52 8.02
CA SER A 432 8.51 -42.78 6.92
C SER A 432 9.07 -41.55 6.19
N GLY A 433 8.87 -40.33 6.70
CA GLY A 433 9.39 -39.11 6.07
C GLY A 433 10.79 -38.76 6.60
N ALA A 434 11.85 -39.11 5.86
CA ALA A 434 13.20 -38.69 6.18
C ALA A 434 13.34 -37.15 6.09
N PHE A 435 14.02 -36.55 7.06
CA PHE A 435 14.46 -35.15 6.97
C PHE A 435 15.40 -35.01 5.76
N GLY A 436 15.18 -34.04 4.87
CA GLY A 436 15.91 -33.91 3.61
C GLY A 436 17.42 -33.75 3.79
N SER A 437 17.86 -32.59 4.28
CA SER A 437 19.24 -32.34 4.72
C SER A 437 19.33 -31.02 5.52
N LEU A 438 20.28 -30.94 6.45
CA LEU A 438 20.69 -29.70 7.10
C LEU A 438 22.12 -29.37 6.66
N THR A 439 22.27 -28.35 5.82
CA THR A 439 23.58 -27.88 5.35
C THR A 439 23.90 -26.53 5.98
N ILE A 440 24.91 -26.51 6.84
CA ILE A 440 25.47 -25.29 7.46
C ILE A 440 26.78 -24.97 6.73
N ALA A 441 26.74 -24.19 5.65
CA ALA A 441 27.94 -23.77 4.93
C ALA A 441 28.57 -22.51 5.57
N GLY A 442 28.92 -22.61 6.86
CA GLY A 442 29.48 -21.54 7.71
C GLY A 442 28.46 -20.91 8.68
N GLY A 443 28.95 -20.37 9.80
CA GLY A 443 28.07 -19.79 10.83
C GLY A 443 28.16 -20.39 12.23
N THR A 444 27.29 -19.90 13.12
CA THR A 444 26.98 -20.55 14.41
C THR A 444 25.58 -21.11 14.34
N PHE A 445 25.44 -22.40 14.62
CA PHE A 445 24.18 -23.09 14.88
C PHE A 445 24.04 -23.32 16.38
N THR A 446 22.96 -22.83 16.98
CA THR A 446 22.67 -23.05 18.41
C THR A 446 21.32 -23.74 18.54
N ALA A 447 21.30 -24.88 19.23
CA ALA A 447 20.09 -25.62 19.56
C ALA A 447 20.21 -26.19 20.99
N PRO A 448 19.21 -25.97 21.87
CA PRO A 448 19.25 -26.53 23.22
C PRO A 448 19.08 -28.06 23.24
N ARG A 449 18.40 -28.65 22.25
CA ARG A 449 18.22 -30.10 22.01
C ARG A 449 17.82 -30.33 20.54
N ILE A 450 18.30 -31.39 19.89
CA ILE A 450 17.88 -31.83 18.54
C ILE A 450 17.32 -33.25 18.64
N ASN A 451 16.07 -33.43 18.23
CA ASN A 451 15.41 -34.73 18.07
C ASN A 451 15.23 -34.99 16.58
N VAL A 452 15.88 -36.03 16.04
CA VAL A 452 15.69 -36.45 14.64
C VAL A 452 14.67 -37.59 14.63
N GLY A 453 13.48 -37.33 14.08
CA GLY A 453 12.39 -38.29 14.00
C GLY A 453 12.60 -39.26 12.84
N GLY A 454 13.17 -40.43 13.12
CA GLY A 454 13.27 -41.55 12.20
C GLY A 454 14.02 -42.71 12.84
N SER A 455 13.47 -43.92 12.80
CA SER A 455 14.18 -45.14 13.21
C SER A 455 15.28 -45.46 12.17
N GLY A 456 16.42 -44.78 12.25
CA GLY A 456 17.61 -45.07 11.46
C GLY A 456 18.71 -45.60 12.36
N THR A 457 19.11 -46.85 12.16
CA THR A 457 20.29 -47.45 12.80
C THR A 457 21.53 -46.63 12.45
N ALA A 458 22.24 -46.14 13.47
CA ALA A 458 23.59 -45.60 13.30
C ALA A 458 24.55 -46.76 12.93
N SER A 459 25.10 -46.76 11.72
CA SER A 459 26.34 -47.51 11.43
C SER A 459 27.52 -46.57 11.62
N GLY A 460 28.45 -46.98 12.49
CA GLY A 460 29.58 -46.17 12.95
C GLY A 460 30.73 -46.01 11.98
#